data_AF-A0A1Q2HRM0-F1
#
_entry.id   AF-A0A1Q2HRM0-F1
#
_cell.length_a   1.000
_cell.length_b   1.000
_cell.length_c   1.000
_cell.angle_alpha   90.00
_cell.angle_beta   90.00
_cell.angle_gamma   90.00
#
_symmetry.space_group_name_H-M   'P 1'
#
loop_
_entity.id
_entity.type
_entity.pdbx_description
1 polymer ?
#
loop_
_entity_poly.entity_id
_entity_poly.type
_entity_poly.pdbx_seq_one_letter_code
_entity_poly.pdbx_strand_id
1 'polypeptide(L)'
;MRSIIFSAFAVFMAIGPVAGTAQAADIWADKVVFNWDGITATYAPGSGDNMTHGPFHSSALWNSPLAVLGKPNTLDRDDTVWNPPGGNFREINMVWPAWSKGTNDYSLDGTPYNSALTSNNGCGLKGGAEIVVEFEEIIDNNSNNPYGIDFIVHGNPFFATGIMVYEHSNMDTYTLSAFGGGGPFPGSGAGAVFSEPVTISVAQSLDGPWYTFTWAPGDIAITADNFFPTQPYKWDSVNHQWIGEELDWAKPVNPWIVGYFGNQTVADAIKLYAGSAGGTPFDLDWLVDEDENPVYLEWVKYIKFSDPDNYQGEICAAADVAPVKLGDEMSVAFFNLEVGLSQLDFVDPNDDSKELVRVSVWDMDPDNPLTFQTGARSDLSEYPGGPAKFLAAYDVNAAVILDPEVEPWALGELSLYVGDAYTGDANDLAVYQWTGEDWAVLTPSDYDASAKLLTVADVEIFKVFAVAPLPLEGDINQDFRVDFQDYAVLAKFWLDDISAQTDVMAHRADLEEDDFIDYQDLFVLADNWLECTFDCE
;
A
#
# COMPACT_ATOMS: atom_id res chain seq x y z
N MET A 1 24.50 35.33 -44.89
CA MET A 1 24.36 33.86 -44.93
C MET A 1 25.65 33.29 -44.38
N ARG A 2 25.76 32.55 -43.28
CA ARG A 2 24.80 31.97 -42.32
C ARG A 2 25.45 32.09 -40.93
N SER A 3 24.65 32.36 -39.91
CA SER A 3 25.06 32.34 -38.50
C SER A 3 24.90 30.91 -37.97
N ILE A 4 25.88 30.45 -37.19
CA ILE A 4 25.88 29.16 -36.49
C ILE A 4 25.19 29.38 -35.14
N ILE A 5 24.14 28.61 -34.87
CA ILE A 5 23.42 28.57 -33.60
C ILE A 5 23.90 27.32 -32.86
N PHE A 6 24.41 27.51 -31.64
CA PHE A 6 24.60 26.45 -30.65
C PHE A 6 23.25 26.17 -29.99
N SER A 7 22.79 24.93 -30.04
CA SER A 7 21.66 24.44 -29.23
C SER A 7 22.23 23.56 -28.13
N ALA A 8 22.09 24.01 -26.89
CA ALA A 8 22.35 23.22 -25.69
C ALA A 8 21.23 22.17 -25.54
N PHE A 9 21.63 20.90 -25.43
CA PHE A 9 20.77 19.82 -24.96
C PHE A 9 20.77 19.88 -23.43
N ALA A 10 19.68 20.36 -22.84
CA ALA A 10 19.35 20.10 -21.46
C ALA A 10 18.41 18.89 -21.46
N VAL A 11 18.91 17.74 -21.02
CA VAL A 11 18.08 16.57 -20.69
C VAL A 11 17.60 16.80 -19.26
N PHE A 12 16.37 17.24 -19.11
CA PHE A 12 15.63 17.12 -17.85
C PHE A 12 15.03 15.70 -17.85
N MET A 13 15.60 14.78 -17.08
CA MET A 13 14.86 13.62 -16.58
C MET A 13 14.04 14.11 -15.39
N ALA A 14 12.77 14.37 -15.63
CA ALA A 14 11.78 14.39 -14.56
C ALA A 14 11.31 12.95 -14.39
N ILE A 15 11.74 12.29 -13.31
CA ILE A 15 11.01 11.15 -12.78
C ILE A 15 9.84 11.78 -12.02
N GLY A 16 8.75 12.04 -12.73
CA GLY A 16 7.49 12.36 -12.08
C GLY A 16 6.88 11.07 -11.52
N PRO A 17 6.07 11.15 -10.46
CA PRO A 17 5.28 10.00 -10.03
C PRO A 17 4.43 9.54 -11.22
N VAL A 18 4.53 8.26 -11.55
CA VAL A 18 3.65 7.63 -12.54
C VAL A 18 2.29 7.54 -11.87
N ALA A 19 1.46 8.56 -12.06
CA ALA A 19 0.04 8.49 -11.73
C ALA A 19 -0.61 7.47 -12.69
N GLY A 20 -0.68 6.21 -12.25
CA GLY A 20 -1.38 5.14 -12.94
C GLY A 20 -2.88 5.22 -12.70
N THR A 21 -3.60 6.08 -13.43
CA THR A 21 -5.07 6.21 -13.35
C THR A 21 -5.82 5.30 -14.33
N ALA A 22 -5.38 4.04 -14.44
CA ALA A 22 -6.18 3.00 -15.08
C ALA A 22 -6.21 1.78 -14.15
N GLN A 23 -7.13 1.79 -13.19
CA GLN A 23 -7.50 0.56 -12.49
C GLN A 23 -7.95 -0.46 -13.54
N ALA A 24 -7.30 -1.62 -13.55
CA ALA A 24 -7.59 -2.68 -14.50
C ALA A 24 -9.05 -3.12 -14.37
N ALA A 25 -9.68 -3.55 -15.46
CA ALA A 25 -11.03 -4.08 -15.43
C ALA A 25 -11.13 -5.35 -14.56
N ASP A 26 -10.00 -6.03 -14.36
CA ASP A 26 -9.91 -7.40 -13.84
C ASP A 26 -9.97 -7.49 -12.30
N ILE A 27 -9.96 -6.35 -11.57
CA ILE A 27 -10.02 -6.33 -10.09
C ILE A 27 -11.44 -6.40 -9.52
N TRP A 28 -12.47 -6.28 -10.37
CA TRP A 28 -13.85 -6.15 -9.93
C TRP A 28 -14.62 -7.46 -10.09
N ALA A 29 -15.67 -7.64 -9.30
CA ALA A 29 -16.66 -8.66 -9.59
C ALA A 29 -17.38 -8.35 -10.92
N ASP A 30 -17.51 -9.39 -11.77
CA ASP A 30 -18.05 -9.26 -13.13
C ASP A 30 -19.37 -10.00 -13.37
N LYS A 31 -19.79 -10.85 -12.43
CA LYS A 31 -21.08 -11.54 -12.50
C LYS A 31 -21.76 -11.57 -11.14
N VAL A 32 -23.09 -11.46 -11.15
CA VAL A 32 -23.94 -11.66 -9.97
C VAL A 32 -24.77 -12.91 -10.15
N VAL A 33 -24.79 -13.76 -9.12
CA VAL A 33 -25.80 -14.78 -8.89
C VAL A 33 -26.62 -14.38 -7.67
N PHE A 34 -27.93 -14.28 -7.83
CA PHE A 34 -28.85 -13.98 -6.72
C PHE A 34 -29.69 -15.21 -6.38
N ASN A 35 -29.93 -15.42 -5.09
CA ASN A 35 -30.85 -16.44 -4.60
C ASN A 35 -31.87 -15.83 -3.62
N TRP A 36 -33.15 -16.06 -3.87
CA TRP A 36 -34.23 -15.73 -2.93
C TRP A 36 -35.45 -16.63 -3.12
N ASP A 37 -36.02 -17.11 -2.03
CA ASP A 37 -37.21 -17.98 -2.02
C ASP A 37 -37.11 -19.17 -3.00
N GLY A 38 -35.89 -19.69 -3.23
CA GLY A 38 -35.60 -20.81 -4.14
C GLY A 38 -35.53 -20.44 -5.63
N ILE A 39 -35.44 -19.14 -5.97
CA ILE A 39 -35.22 -18.65 -7.33
C ILE A 39 -33.76 -18.20 -7.45
N THR A 40 -32.98 -18.89 -8.28
CA THR A 40 -31.62 -18.50 -8.66
C THR A 40 -31.64 -17.81 -10.02
N ALA A 41 -31.03 -16.62 -10.11
CA ALA A 41 -30.84 -15.91 -11.38
C ALA A 41 -29.41 -15.39 -11.50
N THR A 42 -28.81 -15.53 -12.68
CA THR A 42 -27.45 -15.10 -12.99
C THR A 42 -27.49 -13.95 -13.99
N TYR A 43 -26.80 -12.87 -13.69
CA TYR A 43 -26.76 -11.68 -14.54
C TYR A 43 -25.31 -11.22 -14.75
N ALA A 44 -25.04 -10.71 -15.95
CA ALA A 44 -23.79 -10.04 -16.33
C ALA A 44 -24.06 -8.56 -16.67
N PRO A 45 -23.04 -7.69 -16.64
CA PRO A 45 -23.14 -6.29 -17.06
C PRO A 45 -23.81 -6.16 -18.44
N GLY A 46 -24.78 -5.23 -18.57
CA GLY A 46 -25.47 -4.95 -19.83
C GLY A 46 -26.66 -5.85 -20.17
N SER A 47 -27.13 -6.69 -19.25
CA SER A 47 -28.27 -7.61 -19.47
C SER A 47 -29.63 -6.95 -19.74
N GLY A 48 -29.76 -5.62 -19.70
CA GLY A 48 -30.94 -4.89 -20.21
C GLY A 48 -32.25 -5.09 -19.44
N ASP A 49 -32.24 -5.93 -18.39
CA ASP A 49 -33.42 -6.19 -17.57
C ASP A 49 -33.63 -5.09 -16.54
N ASN A 50 -34.81 -4.47 -16.60
CA ASN A 50 -35.33 -3.58 -15.57
C ASN A 50 -35.60 -4.40 -14.29
N MET A 51 -34.55 -4.72 -13.53
CA MET A 51 -34.67 -5.35 -12.22
C MET A 51 -35.10 -4.32 -11.16
N THR A 52 -36.19 -3.62 -11.42
CA THR A 52 -36.93 -2.94 -10.37
C THR A 52 -37.83 -3.99 -9.72
N HIS A 53 -37.53 -4.28 -8.44
CA HIS A 53 -38.29 -5.12 -7.50
C HIS A 53 -37.81 -6.58 -7.31
N GLY A 54 -36.54 -6.78 -6.97
CA GLY A 54 -36.11 -7.86 -6.06
C GLY A 54 -36.21 -7.44 -4.58
N PRO A 55 -36.06 -8.36 -3.60
CA PRO A 55 -36.27 -8.14 -2.17
C PRO A 55 -35.13 -7.38 -1.46
N PHE A 56 -34.28 -6.68 -2.20
CA PHE A 56 -32.99 -6.21 -1.72
C PHE A 56 -33.08 -5.07 -0.72
N HIS A 57 -33.84 -4.01 -1.01
CA HIS A 57 -33.98 -2.92 -0.05
C HIS A 57 -35.39 -2.35 -0.01
N SER A 58 -35.75 -1.69 1.08
CA SER A 58 -37.05 -1.03 1.22
C SER A 58 -37.11 0.26 0.40
N SER A 59 -35.95 0.90 0.18
CA SER A 59 -35.80 2.03 -0.74
C SER A 59 -35.73 1.57 -2.19
N ALA A 60 -36.40 2.30 -3.07
CA ALA A 60 -36.27 2.12 -4.52
C ALA A 60 -34.90 2.60 -5.07
N LEU A 61 -34.08 3.22 -4.22
CA LEU A 61 -32.73 3.65 -4.56
C LEU A 61 -31.75 2.48 -4.56
N TRP A 62 -31.82 1.60 -3.58
CA TRP A 62 -30.81 0.56 -3.29
C TRP A 62 -31.25 -0.86 -3.68
N ASN A 63 -32.05 -1.02 -4.73
CA ASN A 63 -32.73 -2.28 -5.03
C ASN A 63 -32.21 -3.02 -6.28
N SER A 64 -31.09 -2.56 -6.85
CA SER A 64 -30.46 -3.20 -8.01
C SER A 64 -29.28 -4.06 -7.57
N PRO A 65 -29.36 -5.40 -7.68
CA PRO A 65 -28.24 -6.27 -7.33
C PRO A 65 -27.06 -6.10 -8.27
N LEU A 66 -27.26 -5.59 -9.49
CA LEU A 66 -26.16 -5.29 -10.41
C LEU A 66 -25.30 -4.11 -9.97
N ALA A 67 -25.76 -3.34 -8.98
CA ALA A 67 -25.03 -2.20 -8.45
C ALA A 67 -23.76 -2.60 -7.67
N VAL A 68 -23.63 -3.87 -7.29
CA VAL A 68 -22.43 -4.39 -6.59
C VAL A 68 -21.29 -4.77 -7.55
N LEU A 69 -21.53 -4.70 -8.87
CA LEU A 69 -20.53 -5.01 -9.89
C LEU A 69 -19.78 -3.76 -10.32
N GLY A 70 -18.49 -3.94 -10.60
CA GLY A 70 -17.62 -2.84 -10.99
C GLY A 70 -17.35 -1.85 -9.86
N LYS A 71 -16.78 -0.72 -10.24
CA LYS A 71 -16.37 0.33 -9.31
C LYS A 71 -17.57 1.07 -8.68
N PRO A 72 -17.52 1.40 -7.37
CA PRO A 72 -18.53 2.23 -6.72
C PRO A 72 -18.73 3.60 -7.40
N ASN A 73 -19.88 4.22 -7.12
CA ASN A 73 -20.08 5.61 -7.52
C ASN A 73 -19.24 6.55 -6.66
N THR A 74 -18.74 7.63 -7.25
CA THR A 74 -17.93 8.63 -6.56
C THR A 74 -18.67 9.93 -6.29
N LEU A 75 -19.84 10.11 -6.91
CA LEU A 75 -20.69 11.29 -6.74
C LEU A 75 -22.07 10.90 -6.25
N ASP A 76 -22.61 11.67 -5.31
CA ASP A 76 -23.99 11.60 -4.84
C ASP A 76 -24.81 12.78 -5.37
N ARG A 77 -26.04 12.51 -5.84
CA ARG A 77 -26.99 13.54 -6.25
C ARG A 77 -28.13 13.65 -5.23
N ASP A 78 -28.01 14.61 -4.32
CA ASP A 78 -29.05 14.93 -3.34
C ASP A 78 -30.04 15.98 -3.89
N ASP A 79 -31.09 15.53 -4.56
CA ASP A 79 -32.14 16.40 -5.10
C ASP A 79 -33.54 16.15 -4.54
N THR A 80 -33.69 15.26 -3.56
CA THR A 80 -35.00 14.87 -3.03
C THR A 80 -35.15 14.99 -1.52
N VAL A 81 -34.08 14.92 -0.73
CA VAL A 81 -34.22 14.77 0.73
C VAL A 81 -33.89 16.06 1.48
N TRP A 82 -32.85 16.80 1.10
CA TRP A 82 -32.40 17.95 1.89
C TRP A 82 -32.37 19.30 1.16
N ASN A 83 -32.66 19.31 -0.15
CA ASN A 83 -32.83 20.49 -1.03
C ASN A 83 -31.94 21.70 -0.64
N PRO A 84 -30.61 21.53 -0.59
CA PRO A 84 -29.70 22.62 -0.28
C PRO A 84 -29.77 23.71 -1.36
N PRO A 85 -29.49 24.98 -1.00
CA PRO A 85 -29.40 26.05 -1.99
C PRO A 85 -28.19 25.81 -2.91
N GLY A 86 -28.46 25.34 -4.14
CA GLY A 86 -27.43 25.18 -5.17
C GLY A 86 -27.28 23.79 -5.76
N GLY A 87 -28.31 22.93 -5.65
CA GLY A 87 -28.30 21.53 -6.10
C GLY A 87 -27.39 21.26 -7.30
N ASN A 88 -26.31 20.53 -7.03
CA ASN A 88 -25.34 19.94 -7.95
C ASN A 88 -24.75 18.72 -7.21
N PHE A 89 -24.08 17.84 -7.93
CA PHE A 89 -23.49 16.61 -7.38
C PHE A 89 -22.53 16.89 -6.22
N ARG A 90 -22.36 15.92 -5.32
CA ARG A 90 -21.41 15.97 -4.20
C ARG A 90 -20.45 14.81 -4.29
N GLU A 91 -19.19 15.04 -3.94
CA GLU A 91 -18.23 13.96 -3.77
C GLU A 91 -18.66 13.09 -2.59
N ILE A 92 -18.83 11.79 -2.83
CA ILE A 92 -18.87 10.80 -1.77
C ILE A 92 -17.52 10.86 -1.05
N ASN A 93 -17.51 10.74 0.26
CA ASN A 93 -16.30 10.76 1.08
C ASN A 93 -16.59 10.15 2.45
N MET A 94 -15.56 10.03 3.29
CA MET A 94 -15.66 9.30 4.54
C MET A 94 -16.66 9.88 5.56
N VAL A 95 -17.12 11.11 5.37
CA VAL A 95 -18.15 11.78 6.21
C VAL A 95 -19.41 12.17 5.42
N TRP A 96 -19.48 11.79 4.14
CA TRP A 96 -20.64 11.96 3.27
C TRP A 96 -20.90 10.67 2.48
N PRO A 97 -21.81 9.80 2.95
CA PRO A 97 -22.16 8.57 2.25
C PRO A 97 -23.01 8.88 1.02
N ALA A 98 -23.28 7.84 0.23
CA ALA A 98 -24.05 7.94 -0.99
C ALA A 98 -25.57 7.97 -0.72
N TRP A 99 -26.11 9.06 -0.17
CA TRP A 99 -27.51 9.15 0.30
C TRP A 99 -28.61 8.89 -0.74
N SER A 100 -28.34 9.15 -2.02
CA SER A 100 -29.36 9.18 -3.07
C SER A 100 -28.99 8.32 -4.29
N LYS A 101 -28.94 8.90 -5.49
CA LYS A 101 -28.49 8.22 -6.71
C LYS A 101 -27.14 8.81 -7.07
N GLY A 102 -26.17 7.95 -7.34
CA GLY A 102 -24.86 8.41 -7.78
C GLY A 102 -24.54 8.04 -9.21
N THR A 103 -23.42 8.61 -9.63
CA THR A 103 -22.90 8.51 -10.97
C THR A 103 -21.39 8.68 -10.93
N ASN A 104 -20.71 8.10 -11.90
CA ASN A 104 -19.31 8.38 -12.21
C ASN A 104 -19.17 9.35 -13.40
N ASP A 105 -20.28 9.82 -13.99
CA ASP A 105 -20.30 10.73 -15.12
C ASP A 105 -20.50 12.19 -14.68
N TYR A 106 -19.38 12.91 -14.56
CA TYR A 106 -19.35 14.35 -14.27
C TYR A 106 -20.05 15.22 -15.33
N SER A 107 -20.21 14.74 -16.57
CA SER A 107 -20.87 15.51 -17.63
C SER A 107 -22.39 15.64 -17.42
N LEU A 108 -22.94 14.87 -16.48
CA LEU A 108 -24.33 14.95 -16.07
C LEU A 108 -24.60 16.13 -15.12
N ASP A 109 -23.59 16.90 -14.74
CA ASP A 109 -23.76 18.12 -13.98
C ASP A 109 -24.71 19.12 -14.70
N GLY A 110 -25.68 19.66 -13.95
CA GLY A 110 -26.75 20.50 -14.48
C GLY A 110 -27.84 19.79 -15.30
N THR A 111 -27.78 18.47 -15.52
CA THR A 111 -28.84 17.72 -16.23
C THR A 111 -30.04 17.38 -15.32
N PRO A 112 -31.29 17.39 -15.83
CA PRO A 112 -32.48 17.06 -15.02
C PRO A 112 -32.47 15.63 -14.43
N TYR A 113 -32.99 15.50 -13.20
CA TYR A 113 -33.03 14.27 -12.38
C TYR A 113 -33.56 13.02 -13.08
N ASN A 114 -34.52 13.19 -13.98
CA ASN A 114 -35.21 12.09 -14.65
C ASN A 114 -34.52 11.58 -15.91
N SER A 115 -33.44 12.22 -16.37
CA SER A 115 -32.72 11.86 -17.61
C SER A 115 -31.37 11.17 -17.41
N ALA A 116 -30.84 11.14 -16.18
CA ALA A 116 -29.47 10.69 -15.86
C ALA A 116 -29.39 9.25 -15.28
N LEU A 117 -30.42 8.42 -15.48
CA LEU A 117 -30.63 7.21 -14.69
C LEU A 117 -30.09 5.93 -15.34
N THR A 118 -28.93 5.44 -14.88
CA THR A 118 -28.60 3.98 -14.99
C THR A 118 -27.71 3.43 -13.87
N SER A 119 -26.93 4.22 -13.13
CA SER A 119 -26.07 3.72 -12.04
C SER A 119 -26.76 3.88 -10.69
N ASN A 120 -26.75 2.80 -9.90
CA ASN A 120 -27.15 2.80 -8.50
C ASN A 120 -25.87 2.83 -7.64
N ASN A 121 -25.92 3.41 -6.44
CA ASN A 121 -24.78 3.57 -5.53
C ASN A 121 -24.29 2.27 -4.91
N GLY A 122 -25.18 1.28 -4.86
CA GLY A 122 -24.93 -0.02 -4.28
C GLY A 122 -26.24 -0.78 -4.13
N CYS A 123 -26.24 -1.91 -3.46
CA CYS A 123 -27.42 -2.70 -3.18
C CYS A 123 -27.58 -2.85 -1.67
N GLY A 124 -28.74 -2.44 -1.14
CA GLY A 124 -29.13 -2.77 0.22
C GLY A 124 -29.61 -4.22 0.28
N LEU A 125 -29.51 -4.87 1.43
CA LEU A 125 -29.94 -6.25 1.65
C LEU A 125 -31.01 -6.31 2.73
N LYS A 126 -32.18 -6.90 2.49
CA LYS A 126 -33.16 -7.17 3.56
C LYS A 126 -32.78 -8.45 4.29
N GLY A 127 -33.37 -8.61 5.47
CA GLY A 127 -33.39 -9.83 6.25
C GLY A 127 -33.58 -11.08 5.40
N GLY A 128 -32.54 -11.92 5.34
CA GLY A 128 -32.54 -13.19 4.61
C GLY A 128 -32.33 -13.08 3.08
N ALA A 129 -32.02 -11.89 2.55
CA ALA A 129 -31.55 -11.74 1.18
C ALA A 129 -30.07 -12.07 1.09
N GLU A 130 -29.68 -12.67 -0.04
CA GLU A 130 -28.29 -12.98 -0.36
C GLU A 130 -27.94 -12.54 -1.78
N ILE A 131 -26.74 -12.00 -1.96
CA ILE A 131 -26.15 -11.72 -3.26
C ILE A 131 -24.82 -12.45 -3.32
N VAL A 132 -24.59 -13.24 -4.38
CA VAL A 132 -23.30 -13.86 -4.67
C VAL A 132 -22.68 -13.16 -5.87
N VAL A 133 -21.42 -12.79 -5.77
CA VAL A 133 -20.61 -12.31 -6.89
C VAL A 133 -19.56 -13.33 -7.28
N GLU A 134 -19.21 -13.38 -8.56
CA GLU A 134 -18.09 -14.14 -9.11
C GLU A 134 -17.06 -13.16 -9.67
N PHE A 135 -15.79 -13.37 -9.32
CA PHE A 135 -14.65 -12.68 -9.91
C PHE A 135 -14.23 -13.40 -11.21
N GLU A 136 -13.80 -12.65 -12.23
CA GLU A 136 -13.29 -13.26 -13.46
C GLU A 136 -12.04 -14.10 -13.15
N GLU A 137 -11.08 -13.47 -12.49
CA GLU A 137 -9.89 -14.08 -11.90
C GLU A 137 -10.18 -14.62 -10.49
N ILE A 138 -9.30 -15.49 -9.97
CA ILE A 138 -9.43 -15.96 -8.59
C ILE A 138 -8.82 -14.91 -7.66
N ILE A 139 -9.38 -14.79 -6.46
CA ILE A 139 -8.76 -14.04 -5.37
C ILE A 139 -7.81 -15.01 -4.68
N ASP A 140 -6.50 -14.80 -4.83
CA ASP A 140 -5.47 -15.61 -4.21
C ASP A 140 -5.21 -15.15 -2.77
N ASN A 141 -4.98 -16.11 -1.87
CA ASN A 141 -4.43 -15.82 -0.54
C ASN A 141 -2.94 -15.52 -0.71
N ASN A 142 -2.59 -14.23 -0.75
CA ASN A 142 -1.25 -13.79 -1.11
C ASN A 142 -0.63 -12.96 0.00
N SER A 143 0.44 -13.49 0.60
CA SER A 143 1.18 -12.80 1.68
C SER A 143 1.80 -11.47 1.26
N ASN A 144 2.02 -11.26 -0.05
CA ASN A 144 2.53 -9.99 -0.58
C ASN A 144 1.44 -8.92 -0.72
N ASN A 145 0.17 -9.30 -0.51
CA ASN A 145 -0.89 -8.32 -0.43
C ASN A 145 -0.71 -7.45 0.82
N PRO A 146 -1.01 -6.15 0.73
CA PRO A 146 -0.88 -5.23 1.86
C PRO A 146 -1.63 -5.74 3.10
N TYR A 147 -0.88 -5.94 4.18
CA TYR A 147 -1.37 -6.45 5.47
C TYR A 147 -1.94 -7.87 5.44
N GLY A 148 -1.66 -8.66 4.39
CA GLY A 148 -2.25 -9.97 4.17
C GLY A 148 -3.70 -9.94 3.69
N ILE A 149 -4.23 -8.75 3.33
CA ILE A 149 -5.63 -8.62 2.91
C ILE A 149 -5.79 -9.10 1.47
N ASP A 150 -6.74 -9.99 1.23
CA ASP A 150 -6.97 -10.57 -0.11
C ASP A 150 -8.06 -9.85 -0.90
N PHE A 151 -9.07 -9.30 -0.23
CA PHE A 151 -10.12 -8.53 -0.92
C PHE A 151 -10.72 -7.44 -0.02
N ILE A 152 -11.41 -6.50 -0.66
CA ILE A 152 -12.08 -5.38 0.00
C ILE A 152 -13.55 -5.38 -0.38
N VAL A 153 -14.43 -5.15 0.60
CA VAL A 153 -15.85 -4.87 0.34
C VAL A 153 -16.15 -3.41 0.66
N HIS A 154 -16.52 -2.67 -0.38
CA HIS A 154 -16.93 -1.28 -0.29
C HIS A 154 -18.41 -1.23 0.09
N GLY A 155 -18.71 -0.76 1.30
CA GLY A 155 -20.08 -0.50 1.77
C GLY A 155 -20.48 0.97 1.64
N ASN A 156 -21.46 1.39 2.42
CA ASN A 156 -21.87 2.79 2.56
C ASN A 156 -21.70 3.35 3.99
N PRO A 157 -20.68 2.95 4.80
CA PRO A 157 -20.56 3.48 6.13
C PRO A 157 -20.00 4.90 6.05
N PHE A 158 -20.23 5.70 7.09
CA PHE A 158 -19.67 7.05 7.16
C PHE A 158 -19.40 7.47 8.60
N PHE A 159 -18.35 8.28 8.78
CA PHE A 159 -18.06 8.89 10.06
C PHE A 159 -19.04 10.03 10.35
N ALA A 160 -19.54 10.06 11.58
CA ALA A 160 -20.27 11.17 12.12
C ALA A 160 -19.30 12.33 12.40
N THR A 161 -19.62 13.50 11.85
CA THR A 161 -19.09 14.76 12.38
C THR A 161 -20.20 15.43 13.18
N GLY A 162 -19.85 16.31 14.11
CA GLY A 162 -20.86 17.01 14.93
C GLY A 162 -21.81 17.90 14.13
N ILE A 163 -21.60 18.04 12.82
CA ILE A 163 -22.38 18.83 11.88
C ILE A 163 -22.43 18.14 10.51
N MET A 164 -23.12 18.73 9.54
CA MET A 164 -23.18 18.20 8.17
C MET A 164 -22.13 18.90 7.30
N VAL A 165 -21.39 18.14 6.50
CA VAL A 165 -20.43 18.68 5.53
C VAL A 165 -21.07 18.87 4.13
N TYR A 166 -20.48 19.75 3.32
CA TYR A 166 -20.93 20.10 1.97
C TYR A 166 -19.73 20.16 0.99
N GLU A 167 -19.94 20.31 -0.32
CA GLU A 167 -18.85 20.24 -1.32
C GLU A 167 -17.70 21.24 -1.04
N HIS A 168 -18.03 22.43 -0.50
CA HIS A 168 -17.07 23.49 -0.18
C HIS A 168 -16.67 23.52 1.31
N SER A 169 -17.02 22.48 2.07
CA SER A 169 -16.62 22.37 3.46
C SER A 169 -15.11 22.20 3.54
N ASN A 170 -14.45 22.98 4.41
CA ASN A 170 -13.03 22.80 4.69
C ASN A 170 -12.84 21.61 5.65
N MET A 171 -12.39 20.46 5.12
CA MET A 171 -12.18 19.22 5.88
C MET A 171 -11.13 19.35 7.00
N ASP A 172 -10.24 20.34 6.94
CA ASP A 172 -9.28 20.64 8.00
C ASP A 172 -9.93 21.27 9.25
N THR A 173 -11.24 21.61 9.20
CA THR A 173 -11.94 22.28 10.31
C THR A 173 -12.98 21.42 11.00
N TYR A 174 -13.35 20.27 10.42
CA TYR A 174 -14.33 19.35 10.98
C TYR A 174 -13.62 18.20 11.62
N THR A 175 -13.99 17.89 12.86
CA THR A 175 -13.41 16.75 13.58
C THR A 175 -14.37 15.57 13.58
N LEU A 176 -13.81 14.38 13.46
CA LEU A 176 -14.53 13.15 13.69
C LEU A 176 -14.93 13.10 15.17
N SER A 177 -16.17 12.70 15.46
CA SER A 177 -16.58 12.52 16.85
C SER A 177 -15.68 11.49 17.52
N ALA A 178 -15.28 11.73 18.77
CA ALA A 178 -14.50 10.75 19.53
C ALA A 178 -15.20 9.38 19.52
N PHE A 179 -14.41 8.32 19.32
CA PHE A 179 -14.86 6.93 19.45
C PHE A 179 -15.29 6.69 20.90
N GLY A 180 -16.58 6.88 21.22
CA GLY A 180 -16.98 6.89 22.63
C GLY A 180 -18.47 7.05 22.95
N GLY A 181 -19.37 6.82 22.01
CA GLY A 181 -20.82 6.87 22.27
C GLY A 181 -21.59 5.89 21.41
N GLY A 182 -21.89 4.71 21.94
CA GLY A 182 -22.68 3.68 21.26
C GLY A 182 -23.87 4.27 20.52
N GLY A 183 -23.82 4.17 19.19
CA GLY A 183 -25.02 4.20 18.37
C GLY A 183 -25.95 3.06 18.79
N PRO A 184 -27.23 3.09 18.38
CA PRO A 184 -28.24 2.13 18.85
C PRO A 184 -28.02 0.68 18.40
N PHE A 185 -26.95 0.38 17.66
CA PHE A 185 -26.66 -0.96 17.15
C PHE A 185 -25.66 -1.70 18.04
N PRO A 186 -26.03 -2.87 18.61
CA PRO A 186 -25.14 -3.67 19.44
C PRO A 186 -24.08 -4.33 18.56
N GLY A 187 -22.81 -3.92 18.71
CA GLY A 187 -21.66 -4.48 17.98
C GLY A 187 -20.66 -3.43 17.50
N SER A 188 -21.11 -2.19 17.30
CA SER A 188 -20.22 -1.07 16.94
C SER A 188 -19.49 -0.55 18.19
N GLY A 189 -18.30 -1.08 18.48
CA GLY A 189 -17.39 -0.55 19.52
C GLY A 189 -16.90 0.89 19.27
N ALA A 190 -17.34 1.52 18.18
CA ALA A 190 -16.91 2.83 17.71
C ALA A 190 -18.12 3.76 17.56
N GLY A 191 -18.41 4.57 18.57
CA GLY A 191 -19.50 5.56 18.55
C GLY A 191 -19.36 6.74 17.57
N ALA A 192 -18.65 6.55 16.46
CA ALA A 192 -18.32 7.57 15.48
C ALA A 192 -18.63 7.15 14.03
N VAL A 193 -19.01 5.89 13.78
CA VAL A 193 -19.36 5.39 12.44
C VAL A 193 -20.83 5.03 12.40
N PHE A 194 -21.54 5.50 11.37
CA PHE A 194 -22.83 4.94 10.98
C PHE A 194 -22.55 3.77 10.04
N SER A 195 -23.03 2.59 10.43
CA SER A 195 -22.84 1.33 9.72
C SER A 195 -24.11 0.49 9.78
N GLU A 196 -24.34 -0.28 8.73
CA GLU A 196 -25.42 -1.26 8.62
C GLU A 196 -24.79 -2.60 8.23
N PRO A 197 -24.32 -3.41 9.20
CA PRO A 197 -23.46 -4.56 8.95
C PRO A 197 -24.00 -5.58 7.92
N VAL A 198 -23.12 -6.04 7.04
CA VAL A 198 -23.39 -7.15 6.10
C VAL A 198 -22.43 -8.32 6.35
N THR A 199 -22.98 -9.52 6.49
CA THR A 199 -22.23 -10.77 6.67
C THR A 199 -21.60 -11.21 5.36
N ILE A 200 -20.31 -11.54 5.40
CA ILE A 200 -19.52 -11.98 4.25
C ILE A 200 -19.17 -13.46 4.38
N SER A 201 -19.44 -14.20 3.31
CA SER A 201 -18.96 -15.57 3.13
C SER A 201 -18.23 -15.72 1.80
N VAL A 202 -17.31 -16.68 1.70
CA VAL A 202 -16.57 -16.97 0.47
C VAL A 202 -16.57 -18.46 0.14
N ALA A 203 -16.37 -18.76 -1.15
CA ALA A 203 -16.26 -20.12 -1.64
C ALA A 203 -15.38 -20.20 -2.91
N GLN A 204 -14.78 -21.37 -3.10
CA GLN A 204 -14.09 -21.75 -4.34
C GLN A 204 -15.05 -22.15 -5.47
N SER A 205 -16.27 -22.59 -5.11
CA SER A 205 -17.32 -23.01 -6.04
C SER A 205 -18.66 -22.43 -5.61
N LEU A 206 -19.53 -22.13 -6.58
CA LEU A 206 -20.89 -21.63 -6.32
C LEU A 206 -21.71 -22.58 -5.43
N ASP A 207 -21.47 -23.89 -5.53
CA ASP A 207 -22.16 -24.91 -4.74
C ASP A 207 -21.60 -25.05 -3.30
N GLY A 208 -20.54 -24.30 -2.95
CA GLY A 208 -19.86 -24.35 -1.67
C GLY A 208 -18.72 -25.39 -1.59
N PRO A 209 -18.24 -25.72 -0.37
CA PRO A 209 -18.69 -25.19 0.92
C PRO A 209 -18.46 -23.68 1.03
N TRP A 210 -19.30 -23.02 1.83
CA TRP A 210 -19.22 -21.59 2.13
C TRP A 210 -18.61 -21.39 3.51
N TYR A 211 -17.63 -20.52 3.61
CA TYR A 211 -17.00 -20.14 4.87
C TYR A 211 -17.30 -18.69 5.18
N THR A 212 -17.62 -18.37 6.43
CA THR A 212 -18.11 -17.05 6.83
C THR A 212 -17.08 -16.37 7.71
N PHE A 213 -16.81 -15.10 7.44
CA PHE A 213 -15.98 -14.27 8.31
C PHE A 213 -16.77 -13.92 9.56
N THR A 214 -16.21 -14.22 10.73
CA THR A 214 -16.81 -13.90 12.02
C THR A 214 -15.95 -12.90 12.80
N TRP A 215 -14.63 -13.03 12.74
CA TRP A 215 -13.67 -12.25 13.50
C TRP A 215 -12.39 -12.01 12.69
N ALA A 216 -11.78 -10.84 12.86
CA ALA A 216 -10.41 -10.55 12.43
C ALA A 216 -9.46 -10.60 13.66
N PRO A 217 -8.13 -10.64 13.46
CA PRO A 217 -7.16 -10.57 14.55
C PRO A 217 -7.47 -9.42 15.53
N GLY A 218 -7.25 -9.67 16.82
CA GLY A 218 -7.59 -8.69 17.88
C GLY A 218 -9.07 -8.71 18.32
N ASP A 219 -9.80 -9.81 18.07
CA ASP A 219 -11.20 -10.02 18.48
C ASP A 219 -12.18 -8.98 17.89
N ILE A 220 -11.89 -8.50 16.67
CA ILE A 220 -12.71 -7.51 15.98
C ILE A 220 -13.77 -8.22 15.13
N ALA A 221 -15.04 -8.02 15.46
CA ALA A 221 -16.16 -8.50 14.65
C ALA A 221 -16.08 -7.85 13.27
N ILE A 222 -16.01 -8.67 12.22
CA ILE A 222 -15.85 -8.18 10.86
C ILE A 222 -17.08 -8.42 10.02
N THR A 223 -17.58 -7.34 9.43
CA THR A 223 -18.72 -7.30 8.52
C THR A 223 -18.42 -6.22 7.50
N ALA A 224 -18.93 -6.36 6.28
CA ALA A 224 -18.92 -5.23 5.35
C ALA A 224 -19.87 -4.13 5.86
N ASP A 225 -19.74 -2.94 5.27
CA ASP A 225 -20.52 -1.76 5.65
C ASP A 225 -20.35 -1.39 7.13
N ASN A 226 -19.14 -1.57 7.67
CA ASN A 226 -18.82 -1.32 9.08
C ASN A 226 -17.69 -0.32 9.29
N PHE A 227 -16.45 -0.68 8.91
CA PHE A 227 -15.28 0.17 9.08
C PHE A 227 -14.71 0.61 7.72
N PHE A 228 -14.03 1.76 7.75
CA PHE A 228 -13.43 2.45 6.61
C PHE A 228 -14.43 2.90 5.53
N PRO A 229 -15.22 3.96 5.82
CA PRO A 229 -16.00 4.68 4.82
C PRO A 229 -15.28 4.94 3.52
N THR A 230 -16.02 4.87 2.41
CA THR A 230 -15.51 5.14 1.06
C THR A 230 -14.95 6.56 0.95
N GLN A 231 -13.74 6.69 0.42
CA GLN A 231 -13.00 7.94 0.25
C GLN A 231 -12.41 7.99 -1.18
N PRO A 232 -13.21 8.35 -2.19
CA PRO A 232 -12.82 8.21 -3.58
C PRO A 232 -11.72 9.18 -4.03
N TYR A 233 -11.57 10.35 -3.39
CA TYR A 233 -10.70 11.44 -3.86
C TYR A 233 -9.73 11.93 -2.79
N LYS A 234 -8.58 12.45 -3.24
CA LYS A 234 -7.61 13.14 -2.37
C LYS A 234 -8.13 14.49 -1.89
N TRP A 235 -7.80 14.84 -0.64
CA TRP A 235 -8.01 16.18 -0.09
C TRP A 235 -6.72 17.01 -0.14
N ASP A 236 -6.80 18.23 -0.65
CA ASP A 236 -5.71 19.21 -0.60
C ASP A 236 -5.88 20.09 0.65
N SER A 237 -5.15 19.76 1.72
CA SER A 237 -5.16 20.55 2.97
C SER A 237 -4.59 21.97 2.81
N VAL A 238 -3.78 22.24 1.78
CA VAL A 238 -3.20 23.58 1.56
C VAL A 238 -4.21 24.51 0.89
N ASN A 239 -4.95 24.00 -0.09
CA ASN A 239 -5.93 24.77 -0.84
C ASN A 239 -7.38 24.58 -0.34
N HIS A 240 -7.60 23.67 0.61
CA HIS A 240 -8.89 23.31 1.20
C HIS A 240 -9.94 22.88 0.15
N GLN A 241 -9.56 21.94 -0.71
CA GLN A 241 -10.42 21.44 -1.79
C GLN A 241 -10.14 19.98 -2.13
N TRP A 242 -11.12 19.30 -2.73
CA TRP A 242 -10.91 18.00 -3.35
C TRP A 242 -9.99 18.12 -4.58
N ILE A 243 -9.02 17.22 -4.68
CA ILE A 243 -8.24 17.01 -5.90
C ILE A 243 -8.98 15.93 -6.67
N GLY A 244 -9.36 16.19 -7.93
CA GLY A 244 -10.02 15.18 -8.80
C GLY A 244 -9.15 13.97 -9.16
N GLU A 245 -8.09 13.72 -8.39
CA GLU A 245 -7.26 12.52 -8.42
C GLU A 245 -7.89 11.50 -7.47
N GLU A 246 -8.26 10.36 -8.02
CA GLU A 246 -8.87 9.28 -7.26
C GLU A 246 -7.84 8.53 -6.40
N LEU A 247 -8.33 8.00 -5.28
CA LEU A 247 -7.62 7.04 -4.44
C LEU A 247 -7.76 5.62 -4.99
N ASP A 248 -6.92 4.73 -4.49
CA ASP A 248 -6.86 3.35 -4.95
C ASP A 248 -7.90 2.47 -4.23
N TRP A 249 -8.79 1.89 -5.02
CA TRP A 249 -9.93 1.07 -4.60
C TRP A 249 -9.57 -0.41 -4.35
N ALA A 250 -8.45 -0.88 -4.89
CA ALA A 250 -7.90 -2.21 -4.62
C ALA A 250 -6.91 -2.20 -3.45
N LYS A 251 -6.60 -1.02 -2.91
CA LYS A 251 -5.69 -0.88 -1.79
C LYS A 251 -6.46 -0.82 -0.47
N PRO A 252 -6.21 -1.72 0.50
CA PRO A 252 -6.89 -1.69 1.78
C PRO A 252 -6.38 -0.53 2.64
N VAL A 253 -7.28 0.03 3.45
CA VAL A 253 -6.85 0.84 4.59
C VAL A 253 -6.20 -0.09 5.60
N ASN A 254 -5.07 0.32 6.19
CA ASN A 254 -4.45 -0.44 7.27
C ASN A 254 -5.47 -0.72 8.39
N PRO A 255 -5.84 -1.99 8.65
CA PRO A 255 -6.88 -2.33 9.62
C PRO A 255 -6.56 -1.83 11.04
N TRP A 256 -5.28 -1.61 11.34
CA TRP A 256 -4.77 -1.32 12.67
C TRP A 256 -4.64 0.17 12.98
N ILE A 257 -5.08 1.05 12.08
CA ILE A 257 -5.09 2.50 12.32
C ILE A 257 -6.40 3.01 12.96
N VAL A 258 -7.37 2.12 13.23
CA VAL A 258 -8.69 2.51 13.75
C VAL A 258 -8.59 3.35 15.03
N GLY A 259 -7.61 3.07 15.90
CA GLY A 259 -7.37 3.84 17.13
C GLY A 259 -6.97 5.30 16.91
N TYR A 260 -6.48 5.66 15.72
CA TYR A 260 -5.94 6.99 15.44
C TYR A 260 -6.97 7.99 14.92
N PHE A 261 -8.16 7.57 14.48
CA PHE A 261 -9.19 8.47 13.95
C PHE A 261 -9.85 9.38 15.00
N GLY A 262 -9.76 9.01 16.29
CA GLY A 262 -10.45 9.73 17.35
C GLY A 262 -10.00 11.19 17.49
N ASN A 263 -10.95 12.13 17.41
CA ASN A 263 -10.72 13.58 17.49
C ASN A 263 -9.85 14.18 16.37
N GLN A 264 -9.54 13.43 15.32
CA GLN A 264 -8.82 13.96 14.17
C GLN A 264 -9.72 14.87 13.34
N THR A 265 -9.11 15.78 12.60
CA THR A 265 -9.82 16.45 11.51
C THR A 265 -10.18 15.42 10.43
N VAL A 266 -11.18 15.70 9.60
CA VAL A 266 -11.51 14.85 8.45
C VAL A 266 -10.31 14.78 7.50
N ALA A 267 -9.59 15.90 7.31
CA ALA A 267 -8.38 15.92 6.49
C ALA A 267 -7.28 14.99 7.02
N ASP A 268 -7.03 14.98 8.33
CA ASP A 268 -6.04 14.08 8.94
C ASP A 268 -6.47 12.62 8.89
N ALA A 269 -7.78 12.35 9.05
CA ALA A 269 -8.35 11.03 8.85
C ALA A 269 -8.17 10.51 7.41
N ILE A 270 -8.27 11.38 6.40
CA ILE A 270 -8.00 11.01 5.00
C ILE A 270 -6.52 10.63 4.82
N LYS A 271 -5.58 11.32 5.49
CA LYS A 271 -4.15 10.96 5.42
C LYS A 271 -3.87 9.55 5.96
N LEU A 272 -4.60 9.13 7.00
CA LEU A 272 -4.48 7.77 7.56
C LEU A 272 -4.81 6.67 6.53
N TYR A 273 -5.65 6.94 5.53
CA TYR A 273 -5.94 5.99 4.46
C TYR A 273 -4.74 5.72 3.55
N ALA A 274 -3.68 6.56 3.60
CA ALA A 274 -2.43 6.39 2.86
C ALA A 274 -2.66 6.04 1.38
N GLY A 275 -3.61 6.71 0.73
CA GLY A 275 -3.92 6.48 -0.68
C GLY A 275 -5.01 5.44 -0.98
N SER A 276 -5.55 4.73 0.01
CA SER A 276 -6.70 3.82 -0.15
C SER A 276 -8.01 4.59 -0.35
N ALA A 277 -8.95 4.02 -1.12
CA ALA A 277 -10.30 4.53 -1.28
C ALA A 277 -11.29 4.03 -0.20
N GLY A 278 -10.82 3.34 0.84
CA GLY A 278 -11.66 2.80 1.91
C GLY A 278 -12.14 1.37 1.65
N GLY A 279 -13.25 1.01 2.30
CA GLY A 279 -13.82 -0.33 2.26
C GLY A 279 -13.31 -1.23 3.38
N THR A 280 -14.11 -2.23 3.74
CA THR A 280 -13.74 -3.20 4.77
C THR A 280 -12.82 -4.27 4.17
N PRO A 281 -11.61 -4.47 4.71
CA PRO A 281 -10.65 -5.46 4.23
C PRO A 281 -10.96 -6.87 4.74
N PHE A 282 -10.66 -7.90 3.97
CA PHE A 282 -10.80 -9.32 4.35
C PHE A 282 -9.58 -10.13 3.89
N ASP A 283 -9.07 -10.97 4.78
CA ASP A 283 -7.93 -11.88 4.58
C ASP A 283 -8.43 -13.32 4.77
N LEU A 284 -8.15 -14.20 3.80
CA LEU A 284 -8.61 -15.58 3.79
C LEU A 284 -8.07 -16.41 4.96
N ASP A 285 -6.96 -16.02 5.58
CA ASP A 285 -6.44 -16.63 6.82
C ASP A 285 -7.33 -16.35 8.04
N TRP A 286 -8.30 -15.42 7.95
CA TRP A 286 -9.26 -15.14 9.02
C TRP A 286 -10.49 -16.08 8.98
N LEU A 287 -10.56 -16.98 8.00
CA LEU A 287 -11.70 -17.88 7.86
C LEU A 287 -11.75 -18.94 8.97
N VAL A 288 -12.98 -19.22 9.40
CA VAL A 288 -13.28 -20.31 10.33
C VAL A 288 -14.43 -21.18 9.81
N ASP A 289 -14.50 -22.42 10.27
CA ASP A 289 -15.63 -23.30 10.04
C ASP A 289 -16.77 -23.07 11.05
N GLU A 290 -17.86 -23.85 10.95
CA GLU A 290 -19.01 -23.75 11.86
C GLU A 290 -18.68 -24.05 13.33
N ASP A 291 -17.55 -24.72 13.59
CA ASP A 291 -17.04 -25.07 14.92
C ASP A 291 -15.93 -24.09 15.39
N GLU A 292 -15.77 -22.95 14.69
CA GLU A 292 -14.74 -21.91 14.95
C GLU A 292 -13.29 -22.39 14.75
N ASN A 293 -13.06 -23.48 14.01
CA ASN A 293 -11.70 -23.90 13.67
C ASN A 293 -11.18 -23.11 12.46
N PRO A 294 -9.90 -22.68 12.45
CA PRO A 294 -9.31 -22.03 11.29
C PRO A 294 -9.43 -22.87 10.02
N VAL A 295 -9.82 -22.22 8.92
CA VAL A 295 -9.90 -22.81 7.58
C VAL A 295 -8.89 -22.10 6.69
N TYR A 296 -8.00 -22.89 6.09
CA TYR A 296 -7.04 -22.37 5.12
C TYR A 296 -7.55 -22.58 3.69
N LEU A 297 -7.71 -21.49 2.95
CA LEU A 297 -7.98 -21.50 1.51
C LEU A 297 -6.85 -20.77 0.80
N GLU A 298 -6.25 -21.42 -0.21
CA GLU A 298 -5.22 -20.79 -1.06
C GLU A 298 -5.82 -19.74 -2.01
N TRP A 299 -7.12 -19.85 -2.30
CA TRP A 299 -7.84 -18.94 -3.19
C TRP A 299 -9.35 -19.08 -3.04
N VAL A 300 -10.11 -18.08 -3.46
CA VAL A 300 -11.57 -18.11 -3.62
C VAL A 300 -11.99 -17.52 -4.96
N LYS A 301 -13.24 -17.78 -5.38
CA LYS A 301 -13.79 -17.19 -6.61
C LYS A 301 -15.12 -16.47 -6.40
N TYR A 302 -15.82 -16.82 -5.33
CA TYR A 302 -17.15 -16.32 -5.04
C TYR A 302 -17.19 -15.63 -3.68
N ILE A 303 -17.83 -14.47 -3.64
CA ILE A 303 -18.16 -13.76 -2.40
C ILE A 303 -19.67 -13.70 -2.27
N LYS A 304 -20.20 -14.00 -1.08
CA LYS A 304 -21.61 -13.91 -0.73
C LYS A 304 -21.81 -12.82 0.31
N PHE A 305 -22.72 -11.90 0.00
CA PHE A 305 -23.24 -10.87 0.88
C PHE A 305 -24.59 -11.33 1.44
N SER A 306 -24.78 -11.27 2.75
CA SER A 306 -26.05 -11.62 3.39
C SER A 306 -26.36 -10.72 4.58
N ASP A 307 -27.64 -10.46 4.81
CA ASP A 307 -28.11 -9.72 6.00
C ASP A 307 -29.06 -10.62 6.80
N PRO A 308 -28.53 -11.51 7.67
CA PRO A 308 -29.36 -12.42 8.45
C PRO A 308 -30.19 -11.69 9.54
N ASP A 309 -29.71 -10.54 10.00
CA ASP A 309 -30.27 -9.80 11.14
C ASP A 309 -31.18 -8.64 10.71
N ASN A 310 -31.33 -8.42 9.41
CA ASN A 310 -32.17 -7.38 8.82
C ASN A 310 -31.71 -5.96 9.23
N TYR A 311 -30.39 -5.72 9.22
CA TYR A 311 -29.81 -4.38 9.38
C TYR A 311 -30.07 -3.47 8.19
N GLN A 312 -30.45 -4.02 7.03
CA GLN A 312 -30.59 -3.32 5.76
C GLN A 312 -29.27 -2.86 5.12
N GLY A 313 -28.17 -3.52 5.46
CA GLY A 313 -26.81 -3.15 5.05
C GLY A 313 -26.58 -3.00 3.55
N GLU A 314 -25.68 -2.10 3.19
CA GLU A 314 -25.52 -1.55 1.85
C GLU A 314 -24.14 -1.92 1.28
N ILE A 315 -24.14 -2.62 0.13
CA ILE A 315 -22.92 -3.04 -0.57
C ILE A 315 -22.77 -2.27 -1.88
N CYS A 316 -21.65 -1.60 -2.06
CA CYS A 316 -21.33 -0.82 -3.25
C CYS A 316 -20.48 -1.62 -4.25
N ALA A 317 -19.48 -2.35 -3.77
CA ALA A 317 -18.64 -3.21 -4.62
C ALA A 317 -17.81 -4.19 -3.79
N ALA A 318 -17.17 -5.14 -4.48
CA ALA A 318 -16.01 -5.85 -3.95
C ALA A 318 -14.85 -5.76 -4.95
N ALA A 319 -13.63 -5.62 -4.43
CA ALA A 319 -12.40 -5.51 -5.19
C ALA A 319 -11.38 -6.54 -4.70
N ASP A 320 -10.68 -7.16 -5.64
CA ASP A 320 -9.49 -7.96 -5.38
C ASP A 320 -8.33 -7.05 -4.97
N VAL A 321 -7.47 -7.52 -4.04
CA VAL A 321 -6.30 -6.78 -3.58
C VAL A 321 -5.07 -7.29 -4.30
N ALA A 322 -4.33 -6.37 -4.89
CA ALA A 322 -3.06 -6.67 -5.54
C ALA A 322 -1.87 -6.52 -4.57
N PRO A 323 -0.75 -7.24 -4.83
CA PRO A 323 0.48 -7.07 -4.08
C PRO A 323 1.03 -5.64 -4.15
N VAL A 324 1.61 -5.15 -3.05
CA VAL A 324 2.20 -3.81 -2.96
C VAL A 324 3.38 -3.69 -3.93
N LYS A 325 3.36 -2.69 -4.81
CA LYS A 325 4.45 -2.46 -5.77
C LYS A 325 5.51 -1.54 -5.20
N LEU A 326 6.75 -1.71 -5.66
CA LEU A 326 7.80 -0.73 -5.45
C LEU A 326 7.36 0.64 -5.98
N GLY A 327 7.35 1.66 -5.12
CA GLY A 327 6.80 3.00 -5.42
C GLY A 327 5.48 3.30 -4.70
N ASP A 328 4.75 2.27 -4.27
CA ASP A 328 3.51 2.46 -3.52
C ASP A 328 3.80 3.01 -2.12
N GLU A 329 2.89 3.85 -1.64
CA GLU A 329 2.89 4.32 -0.25
C GLU A 329 2.16 3.29 0.62
N MET A 330 2.59 2.97 1.84
CA MET A 330 1.85 2.10 2.76
C MET A 330 1.89 2.69 4.16
N SER A 331 0.90 2.44 5.02
CA SER A 331 0.97 2.89 6.42
C SER A 331 1.31 1.77 7.40
N VAL A 332 2.08 2.07 8.43
CA VAL A 332 2.27 1.19 9.60
C VAL A 332 1.95 1.99 10.85
N ALA A 333 1.22 1.36 11.77
CA ALA A 333 0.93 1.89 13.08
C ALA A 333 1.50 0.96 14.15
N PHE A 334 1.62 1.45 15.37
CA PHE A 334 2.16 0.66 16.48
C PHE A 334 1.35 -0.62 16.74
N PHE A 335 0.05 -0.59 16.53
CA PHE A 335 -0.80 -1.77 16.72
C PHE A 335 -0.51 -2.89 15.69
N ASN A 336 0.07 -2.57 14.52
CA ASN A 336 0.62 -3.58 13.61
C ASN A 336 1.66 -4.46 14.31
N LEU A 337 2.51 -3.86 15.16
CA LEU A 337 3.58 -4.55 15.87
C LEU A 337 3.00 -5.48 16.94
N GLU A 338 1.92 -5.07 17.62
CA GLU A 338 1.27 -5.87 18.67
C GLU A 338 0.65 -7.18 18.13
N VAL A 339 0.17 -7.15 16.89
CA VAL A 339 -0.45 -8.31 16.22
C VAL A 339 0.51 -9.06 15.29
N GLY A 340 1.78 -8.62 15.18
CA GLY A 340 2.79 -9.26 14.33
C GLY A 340 2.60 -9.03 12.82
N LEU A 341 1.89 -7.97 12.44
CA LEU A 341 1.60 -7.60 11.03
C LEU A 341 2.34 -6.32 10.64
N SER A 342 3.64 -6.27 10.96
CA SER A 342 4.53 -5.13 10.75
C SER A 342 5.50 -5.32 9.58
N GLN A 343 5.32 -6.39 8.81
CA GLN A 343 6.04 -6.67 7.57
C GLN A 343 5.27 -6.12 6.36
N LEU A 344 5.98 -5.48 5.45
CA LEU A 344 5.50 -5.00 4.16
C LEU A 344 6.44 -5.48 3.05
N ASP A 345 5.89 -6.19 2.08
CA ASP A 345 6.63 -6.77 0.95
C ASP A 345 6.31 -5.99 -0.33
N PHE A 346 7.32 -5.34 -0.91
CA PHE A 346 7.21 -4.54 -2.13
C PHE A 346 7.76 -5.33 -3.32
N VAL A 347 6.89 -5.63 -4.28
CA VAL A 347 7.23 -6.42 -5.46
C VAL A 347 7.57 -5.56 -6.68
N ASP A 348 8.17 -6.17 -7.71
CA ASP A 348 8.46 -5.52 -8.98
C ASP A 348 7.16 -5.05 -9.65
N PRO A 349 7.05 -3.78 -10.07
CA PRO A 349 5.87 -3.28 -10.80
C PRO A 349 5.50 -4.06 -12.07
N ASN A 350 6.41 -4.89 -12.59
CA ASN A 350 6.21 -5.69 -13.80
C ASN A 350 6.17 -7.20 -13.53
N ASP A 351 6.39 -7.65 -12.29
CA ASP A 351 6.41 -9.07 -11.92
C ASP A 351 6.05 -9.25 -10.43
N ASP A 352 4.78 -9.54 -10.18
CA ASP A 352 4.21 -9.68 -8.84
C ASP A 352 4.79 -10.84 -8.03
N SER A 353 5.48 -11.77 -8.70
CA SER A 353 6.16 -12.89 -8.04
C SER A 353 7.54 -12.52 -7.49
N LYS A 354 8.04 -11.32 -7.82
CA LYS A 354 9.39 -10.89 -7.51
C LYS A 354 9.39 -9.81 -6.45
N GLU A 355 9.65 -10.21 -5.21
CA GLU A 355 9.89 -9.28 -4.10
C GLU A 355 11.21 -8.52 -4.32
N LEU A 356 11.17 -7.20 -4.16
CA LEU A 356 12.34 -6.33 -4.31
C LEU A 356 12.81 -5.75 -2.97
N VAL A 357 11.87 -5.37 -2.11
CA VAL A 357 12.15 -4.80 -0.79
C VAL A 357 11.15 -5.36 0.21
N ARG A 358 11.64 -5.87 1.33
CA ARG A 358 10.82 -6.21 2.50
C ARG A 358 11.21 -5.34 3.67
N VAL A 359 10.22 -4.70 4.27
CA VAL A 359 10.38 -3.84 5.45
C VAL A 359 9.64 -4.49 6.62
N SER A 360 10.36 -4.83 7.69
CA SER A 360 9.78 -5.38 8.91
C SER A 360 10.04 -4.45 10.08
N VAL A 361 9.00 -3.83 10.64
CA VAL A 361 9.13 -2.88 11.76
C VAL A 361 8.91 -3.60 13.09
N TRP A 362 9.73 -3.35 14.11
CA TRP A 362 9.47 -3.86 15.47
C TRP A 362 9.54 -2.80 16.57
N ASP A 363 10.00 -1.59 16.25
CA ASP A 363 9.94 -0.46 17.17
C ASP A 363 9.64 0.83 16.42
N MET A 364 8.75 1.65 16.97
CA MET A 364 8.34 2.95 16.44
C MET A 364 7.60 3.73 17.53
N ASP A 365 7.33 5.01 17.28
CA ASP A 365 6.53 5.83 18.19
C ASP A 365 5.05 5.38 18.21
N PRO A 366 4.50 4.99 19.39
CA PRO A 366 3.12 4.55 19.50
C PRO A 366 2.08 5.61 19.12
N ASP A 367 2.41 6.90 19.26
CA ASP A 367 1.47 7.99 19.02
C ASP A 367 1.49 8.47 17.56
N ASN A 368 2.51 8.08 16.79
CA ASN A 368 2.80 8.64 15.46
C ASN A 368 2.83 7.52 14.40
N PRO A 369 1.69 7.20 13.76
CA PRO A 369 1.67 6.25 12.66
C PRO A 369 2.44 6.83 11.47
N LEU A 370 3.08 5.95 10.70
CA LEU A 370 4.00 6.33 9.63
C LEU A 370 3.46 5.88 8.28
N THR A 371 3.70 6.66 7.23
CA THR A 371 3.70 6.16 5.85
C THR A 371 5.10 5.70 5.46
N PHE A 372 5.18 4.72 4.56
CA PHE A 372 6.38 4.16 3.97
C PHE A 372 6.24 4.26 2.46
N GLN A 373 7.29 4.68 1.77
CA GLN A 373 7.37 4.61 0.33
C GLN A 373 8.75 4.09 -0.07
N THR A 374 8.78 3.16 -1.01
CA THR A 374 10.03 2.60 -1.52
C THR A 374 10.27 3.02 -2.97
N GLY A 375 11.52 3.07 -3.40
CA GLY A 375 11.88 3.42 -4.77
C GLY A 375 13.18 2.75 -5.20
N ALA A 376 13.28 2.33 -6.45
CA ALA A 376 14.54 1.83 -7.00
C ALA A 376 15.44 3.00 -7.42
N ARG A 377 16.75 2.85 -7.19
CA ARG A 377 17.77 3.80 -7.59
C ARG A 377 18.73 3.16 -8.59
N SER A 378 18.88 3.80 -9.74
CA SER A 378 19.87 3.43 -10.75
C SER A 378 21.15 4.27 -10.69
N ASP A 379 21.16 5.32 -9.86
CA ASP A 379 22.28 6.23 -9.68
C ASP A 379 22.34 6.67 -8.21
N LEU A 380 23.56 6.75 -7.69
CA LEU A 380 23.89 7.21 -6.33
C LEU A 380 24.73 8.51 -6.34
N SER A 381 24.82 9.22 -7.47
CA SER A 381 25.64 10.43 -7.60
C SER A 381 25.23 11.58 -6.66
N GLU A 382 24.00 11.56 -6.15
CA GLU A 382 23.50 12.50 -5.13
C GLU A 382 24.04 12.19 -3.72
N TYR A 383 24.63 11.01 -3.52
CA TYR A 383 25.10 10.48 -2.23
C TYR A 383 26.63 10.29 -2.27
N PRO A 384 27.41 11.36 -2.04
CA PRO A 384 28.86 11.32 -2.19
C PRO A 384 29.50 10.25 -1.29
N GLY A 385 30.55 9.59 -1.78
CA GLY A 385 31.24 8.54 -1.03
C GLY A 385 30.57 7.16 -1.06
N GLY A 386 29.48 7.00 -1.80
CA GLY A 386 28.82 5.72 -1.98
C GLY A 386 29.62 4.70 -2.77
N PRO A 387 29.17 3.43 -2.80
CA PRO A 387 29.82 2.39 -3.58
C PRO A 387 29.82 2.76 -5.07
N ALA A 388 30.98 2.65 -5.73
CA ALA A 388 31.15 3.07 -7.12
C ALA A 388 30.36 2.19 -8.12
N LYS A 389 30.14 0.93 -7.75
CA LYS A 389 29.23 -0.01 -8.41
C LYS A 389 28.38 -0.67 -7.34
N PHE A 390 27.15 -1.00 -7.68
CA PHE A 390 26.22 -1.69 -6.79
C PHE A 390 25.34 -2.61 -7.63
N LEU A 391 24.81 -3.65 -6.99
CA LEU A 391 23.90 -4.62 -7.60
C LEU A 391 22.48 -4.05 -7.69
N ALA A 392 22.07 -3.42 -6.59
CA ALA A 392 20.78 -2.78 -6.46
C ALA A 392 20.87 -1.66 -5.44
N ALA A 393 20.03 -0.64 -5.59
CA ALA A 393 19.88 0.42 -4.62
C ALA A 393 18.42 0.83 -4.50
N TYR A 394 18.01 1.16 -3.29
CA TYR A 394 16.64 1.47 -2.95
C TYR A 394 16.59 2.68 -2.01
N ASP A 395 15.64 3.57 -2.24
CA ASP A 395 15.21 4.51 -1.21
C ASP A 395 14.04 3.94 -0.43
N VAL A 396 14.09 4.08 0.89
CA VAL A 396 12.97 3.77 1.78
C VAL A 396 12.71 5.05 2.57
N ASN A 397 11.61 5.71 2.24
CA ASN A 397 11.19 6.97 2.86
C ASN A 397 10.05 6.70 3.83
N ALA A 398 9.97 7.51 4.88
CA ALA A 398 8.77 7.58 5.70
C ALA A 398 8.42 8.99 6.09
N ALA A 399 7.18 9.17 6.53
CA ALA A 399 6.68 10.39 7.11
C ALA A 399 5.70 10.07 8.24
N VAL A 400 5.69 10.90 9.28
CA VAL A 400 4.64 10.86 10.30
C VAL A 400 3.35 11.38 9.68
N ILE A 401 2.27 10.58 9.76
CA ILE A 401 1.01 10.88 9.05
C ILE A 401 0.29 12.10 9.63
N LEU A 402 0.21 12.18 10.97
CA LEU A 402 -0.64 13.16 11.67
C LEU A 402 0.12 14.42 12.11
N ASP A 403 1.44 14.35 12.19
CA ASP A 403 2.31 15.48 12.57
C ASP A 403 3.58 15.48 11.70
N PRO A 404 3.53 16.07 10.49
CA PRO A 404 4.67 16.08 9.58
C PRO A 404 5.86 16.94 10.06
N GLU A 405 5.73 17.67 11.18
CA GLU A 405 6.86 18.35 11.82
C GLU A 405 7.69 17.42 12.70
N VAL A 406 7.17 16.24 13.04
CA VAL A 406 7.90 15.20 13.79
C VAL A 406 8.74 14.38 12.83
N GLU A 407 10.04 14.31 13.11
CA GLU A 407 10.96 13.44 12.39
C GLU A 407 10.55 11.97 12.57
N PRO A 408 10.31 11.23 11.48
CA PRO A 408 9.93 9.83 11.57
C PRO A 408 11.11 9.00 12.10
N TRP A 409 10.82 8.05 12.98
CA TRP A 409 11.78 7.02 13.37
C TRP A 409 11.10 5.66 13.50
N ALA A 410 11.78 4.61 13.05
CA ALA A 410 11.41 3.23 13.25
C ALA A 410 12.66 2.35 13.16
N LEU A 411 12.69 1.27 13.93
CA LEU A 411 13.72 0.24 13.86
C LEU A 411 13.12 -1.05 13.31
N GLY A 412 13.92 -1.72 12.49
CA GLY A 412 13.44 -2.90 11.79
C GLY A 412 14.51 -3.69 11.07
N GLU A 413 14.01 -4.68 10.33
CA GLU A 413 14.73 -5.48 9.36
C GLU A 413 14.39 -4.95 7.98
N LEU A 414 15.40 -4.95 7.12
CA LEU A 414 15.26 -4.61 5.72
C LEU A 414 15.86 -5.75 4.90
N SER A 415 15.06 -6.32 4.00
CA SER A 415 15.56 -7.29 3.01
C SER A 415 15.54 -6.67 1.63
N LEU A 416 16.66 -6.77 0.91
CA LEU A 416 16.88 -6.10 -0.37
C LEU A 416 17.21 -7.11 -1.46
N TYR A 417 16.54 -7.00 -2.60
CA TYR A 417 16.81 -7.85 -3.74
C TYR A 417 18.18 -7.55 -4.36
N VAL A 418 19.00 -8.58 -4.53
CA VAL A 418 20.41 -8.42 -4.97
C VAL A 418 20.62 -8.58 -6.48
N GLY A 419 19.54 -8.74 -7.26
CA GLY A 419 19.63 -8.84 -8.71
C GLY A 419 19.68 -10.27 -9.27
N ASP A 420 19.13 -10.46 -10.47
CA ASP A 420 19.08 -11.77 -11.14
C ASP A 420 20.46 -12.31 -11.53
N ALA A 421 21.42 -11.41 -11.76
CA ALA A 421 22.78 -11.75 -12.15
C ALA A 421 23.63 -12.29 -10.99
N TYR A 422 23.25 -12.02 -9.74
CA TYR A 422 23.98 -12.49 -8.58
C TYR A 422 23.77 -14.01 -8.38
N THR A 423 24.87 -14.73 -8.15
CA THR A 423 24.91 -16.20 -8.04
C THR A 423 25.75 -16.72 -6.86
N GLY A 424 26.25 -15.81 -6.01
CA GLY A 424 27.01 -16.15 -4.81
C GLY A 424 26.14 -16.55 -3.62
N ASP A 425 26.75 -16.61 -2.44
CA ASP A 425 26.11 -16.99 -1.17
C ASP A 425 25.92 -15.82 -0.18
N ALA A 426 26.11 -14.60 -0.68
CA ALA A 426 26.09 -13.30 -0.02
C ALA A 426 27.20 -13.01 1.00
N ASN A 427 28.15 -13.93 1.23
CA ASN A 427 29.29 -13.65 2.11
C ASN A 427 30.25 -12.59 1.53
N ASP A 428 30.15 -12.34 0.23
CA ASP A 428 30.88 -11.34 -0.52
C ASP A 428 30.08 -10.05 -0.74
N LEU A 429 28.93 -9.87 -0.06
CA LEU A 429 28.08 -8.69 -0.18
C LEU A 429 28.06 -7.86 1.11
N ALA A 430 27.85 -6.57 0.95
CA ALA A 430 27.50 -5.66 2.02
C ALA A 430 26.30 -4.79 1.65
N VAL A 431 25.61 -4.30 2.67
CA VAL A 431 24.57 -3.29 2.52
C VAL A 431 25.12 -1.97 3.01
N TYR A 432 25.12 -0.96 2.17
CA TYR A 432 25.51 0.40 2.49
C TYR A 432 24.26 1.20 2.84
N GLN A 433 24.24 1.87 3.98
CA GLN A 433 23.16 2.75 4.42
C GLN A 433 23.64 4.20 4.44
N TRP A 434 22.98 5.08 3.71
CA TRP A 434 23.28 6.51 3.74
C TRP A 434 22.84 7.12 5.07
N THR A 435 23.74 7.78 5.81
CA THR A 435 23.45 8.37 7.13
C THR A 435 22.93 9.81 7.04
N GLY A 436 23.05 10.45 5.88
CA GLY A 436 22.85 11.88 5.68
C GLY A 436 24.16 12.62 5.37
N GLU A 437 25.28 12.09 5.83
CA GLU A 437 26.62 12.68 5.65
C GLU A 437 27.61 11.69 5.01
N ASP A 438 27.51 10.41 5.37
CA ASP A 438 28.39 9.33 4.89
C ASP A 438 27.63 8.00 4.76
N TRP A 439 28.28 6.97 4.24
CA TRP A 439 27.73 5.62 4.13
C TRP A 439 28.21 4.72 5.28
N ALA A 440 27.27 4.21 6.07
CA ALA A 440 27.52 3.14 7.02
C ALA A 440 27.50 1.79 6.28
N VAL A 441 28.48 0.93 6.56
CA VAL A 441 28.51 -0.45 6.04
C VAL A 441 27.83 -1.36 7.06
N LEU A 442 26.77 -2.03 6.63
CA LEU A 442 26.01 -2.98 7.42
C LEU A 442 26.36 -4.40 7.02
N THR A 443 26.52 -5.26 8.03
CA THR A 443 26.71 -6.69 7.82
C THR A 443 25.36 -7.37 7.65
N PRO A 444 25.13 -8.12 6.56
CA PRO A 444 23.92 -8.92 6.40
C PRO A 444 23.72 -9.92 7.55
N SER A 445 22.49 -10.02 8.04
CA SER A 445 22.09 -11.00 9.05
C SER A 445 21.61 -12.31 8.44
N ASP A 446 21.05 -12.27 7.23
CA ASP A 446 20.54 -13.44 6.50
C ASP A 446 20.56 -13.23 4.97
N TYR A 447 20.49 -14.32 4.22
CA TYR A 447 20.34 -14.32 2.77
C TYR A 447 19.41 -15.45 2.29
N ASP A 448 18.24 -15.07 1.76
CA ASP A 448 17.36 -16.01 1.07
C ASP A 448 17.85 -16.17 -0.38
N ALA A 449 18.59 -17.24 -0.65
CA ALA A 449 19.09 -17.54 -1.99
C ALA A 449 17.99 -17.84 -3.03
N SER A 450 16.78 -18.24 -2.58
CA SER A 450 15.67 -18.54 -3.47
C SER A 450 14.95 -17.29 -3.95
N ALA A 451 14.72 -16.34 -3.04
CA ALA A 451 14.14 -15.02 -3.34
C ALA A 451 15.21 -13.99 -3.76
N LYS A 452 16.49 -14.30 -3.53
CA LYS A 452 17.66 -13.40 -3.68
C LYS A 452 17.53 -12.13 -2.85
N LEU A 453 17.07 -12.27 -1.60
CA LEU A 453 16.89 -11.18 -0.67
C LEU A 453 18.00 -11.21 0.38
N LEU A 454 18.70 -10.09 0.54
CA LEU A 454 19.74 -9.90 1.53
C LEU A 454 19.19 -9.07 2.69
N THR A 455 19.18 -9.65 3.90
CA THR A 455 18.56 -9.03 5.08
C THR A 455 19.61 -8.37 5.95
N VAL A 456 19.29 -7.17 6.45
CA VAL A 456 20.00 -6.48 7.53
C VAL A 456 19.02 -6.19 8.65
N ALA A 457 19.48 -6.35 9.89
CA ALA A 457 18.69 -6.12 11.10
C ALA A 457 19.16 -4.87 11.86
N ASP A 458 18.32 -4.39 12.77
CA ASP A 458 18.59 -3.25 13.66
C ASP A 458 18.92 -1.95 12.90
N VAL A 459 18.23 -1.72 11.77
CA VAL A 459 18.44 -0.54 10.92
C VAL A 459 17.40 0.54 11.18
N GLU A 460 17.84 1.80 11.11
CA GLU A 460 16.92 2.92 10.85
C GLU A 460 16.43 2.82 9.41
N ILE A 461 15.15 2.49 9.23
CA ILE A 461 14.58 2.10 7.95
C ILE A 461 14.53 3.26 6.94
N PHE A 462 14.59 4.52 7.38
CA PHE A 462 14.28 5.69 6.55
C PHE A 462 15.48 6.30 5.83
N LYS A 463 16.18 5.49 5.04
CA LYS A 463 17.42 5.88 4.36
C LYS A 463 17.47 5.36 2.93
N VAL A 464 18.56 5.72 2.25
CA VAL A 464 18.95 5.06 1.00
C VAL A 464 19.88 3.91 1.32
N PHE A 465 19.59 2.77 0.69
CA PHE A 465 20.37 1.55 0.83
C PHE A 465 20.92 1.13 -0.52
N ALA A 466 22.13 0.58 -0.53
CA ALA A 466 22.74 0.00 -1.71
C ALA A 466 23.33 -1.36 -1.35
N VAL A 467 23.04 -2.39 -2.14
CA VAL A 467 23.71 -3.67 -2.06
C VAL A 467 24.88 -3.65 -3.03
N ALA A 468 26.09 -3.83 -2.51
CA ALA A 468 27.28 -3.92 -3.34
C ALA A 468 28.16 -5.07 -2.88
N PRO A 469 28.99 -5.63 -3.78
CA PRO A 469 30.04 -6.55 -3.39
C PRO A 469 30.97 -5.90 -2.37
N LEU A 470 31.51 -6.68 -1.45
CA LEU A 470 32.63 -6.25 -0.63
C LEU A 470 33.84 -6.01 -1.54
N PRO A 471 34.57 -4.91 -1.34
CA PRO A 471 35.89 -4.75 -1.96
C PRO A 471 36.76 -5.96 -1.60
N LEU A 472 37.52 -6.45 -2.57
CA LEU A 472 38.54 -7.46 -2.29
C LEU A 472 39.60 -6.86 -1.37
N GLU A 473 40.20 -7.68 -0.52
CA GLU A 473 41.45 -7.28 0.12
C GLU A 473 42.47 -6.95 -0.99
N GLY A 474 43.03 -5.73 -0.96
CA GLY A 474 43.89 -5.23 -2.03
C GLY A 474 43.21 -4.39 -3.12
N ASP A 475 41.87 -4.29 -3.14
CA ASP A 475 41.12 -3.34 -3.99
C ASP A 475 41.07 -1.95 -3.31
N ILE A 476 42.22 -1.30 -3.33
CA ILE A 476 42.48 -0.04 -2.62
C ILE A 476 41.65 1.10 -3.22
N ASN A 477 41.43 1.09 -4.54
CA ASN A 477 40.68 2.13 -5.24
C ASN A 477 39.16 1.88 -5.28
N GLN A 478 38.70 0.70 -4.84
CA GLN A 478 37.30 0.26 -4.79
C GLN A 478 36.63 0.21 -6.18
N ASP A 479 37.36 -0.25 -7.19
CA ASP A 479 36.82 -0.49 -8.53
C ASP A 479 36.35 -1.94 -8.78
N PHE A 480 36.36 -2.75 -7.70
CA PHE A 480 35.97 -4.17 -7.61
C PHE A 480 36.95 -5.12 -8.28
N ARG A 481 38.18 -4.66 -8.49
CA ARG A 481 39.25 -5.43 -9.09
C ARG A 481 40.57 -5.05 -8.44
N VAL A 482 41.37 -6.05 -8.09
CA VAL A 482 42.74 -5.79 -7.64
C VAL A 482 43.66 -5.76 -8.85
N ASP A 483 44.11 -4.58 -9.26
CA ASP A 483 44.98 -4.42 -10.42
C ASP A 483 46.11 -3.39 -10.26
N PHE A 484 46.68 -2.96 -11.39
CA PHE A 484 47.77 -2.00 -11.40
C PHE A 484 47.39 -0.64 -10.83
N GLN A 485 46.12 -0.27 -10.82
CA GLN A 485 45.64 0.95 -10.20
C GLN A 485 45.77 0.89 -8.69
N ASP A 486 45.39 -0.22 -8.05
CA ASP A 486 45.57 -0.44 -6.61
C ASP A 486 47.03 -0.46 -6.24
N TYR A 487 47.83 -1.21 -7.00
CA TYR A 487 49.28 -1.22 -6.81
C TYR A 487 49.87 0.19 -6.92
N ALA A 488 49.36 1.04 -7.82
CA ALA A 488 49.82 2.42 -7.95
C ALA A 488 49.43 3.27 -6.72
N VAL A 489 48.27 3.02 -6.10
CA VAL A 489 47.88 3.67 -4.84
C VAL A 489 48.79 3.19 -3.70
N LEU A 490 48.98 1.87 -3.54
CA LEU A 490 49.89 1.30 -2.53
C LEU A 490 51.31 1.87 -2.69
N ALA A 491 51.84 1.86 -3.91
CA ALA A 491 53.18 2.35 -4.21
C ALA A 491 53.35 3.87 -3.95
N LYS A 492 52.27 4.66 -4.01
CA LYS A 492 52.30 6.10 -3.72
C LYS A 492 52.64 6.37 -2.24
N PHE A 493 52.23 5.47 -1.34
CA PHE A 493 52.40 5.60 0.10
C PHE A 493 53.41 4.59 0.68
N TRP A 494 54.25 4.02 -0.17
CA TRP A 494 55.20 2.98 0.22
C TRP A 494 56.18 3.43 1.31
N LEU A 495 56.24 2.66 2.41
CA LEU A 495 57.00 2.92 3.63
C LEU A 495 56.57 4.16 4.41
N ASP A 496 55.33 4.62 4.20
CA ASP A 496 54.72 5.68 5.01
C ASP A 496 54.14 5.11 6.31
N ASP A 497 54.35 5.84 7.42
CA ASP A 497 53.63 5.68 8.69
C ASP A 497 52.37 6.56 8.62
N ILE A 498 51.20 5.92 8.65
CA ILE A 498 49.91 6.57 8.42
C ILE A 498 49.17 6.94 9.71
N SER A 499 49.76 6.68 10.88
CA SER A 499 49.15 6.96 12.20
C SER A 499 48.73 8.43 12.40
N ALA A 500 49.29 9.35 11.62
CA ALA A 500 48.96 10.77 11.62
C ALA A 500 48.47 11.32 10.25
N GLN A 501 48.28 10.45 9.25
CA GLN A 501 47.78 10.83 7.92
C GLN A 501 46.27 11.03 7.93
N THR A 502 45.78 11.91 7.05
CA THR A 502 44.33 12.12 6.84
C THR A 502 43.89 11.78 5.41
N ASP A 503 44.81 11.34 4.55
CA ASP A 503 44.48 10.88 3.19
C ASP A 503 43.83 9.50 3.30
N VAL A 504 42.54 9.41 2.94
CA VAL A 504 41.77 8.15 2.98
C VAL A 504 42.42 7.06 2.15
N MET A 505 43.11 7.41 1.06
CA MET A 505 43.81 6.44 0.22
C MET A 505 45.08 5.89 0.87
N ALA A 506 45.67 6.60 1.83
CA ALA A 506 46.78 6.06 2.62
C ALA A 506 46.23 5.00 3.60
N HIS A 507 45.16 5.32 4.32
CA HIS A 507 44.48 4.38 5.23
C HIS A 507 43.98 3.12 4.52
N ARG A 508 43.52 3.21 3.27
CA ARG A 508 43.12 2.03 2.47
C ARG A 508 44.29 1.21 1.94
N ALA A 509 45.48 1.79 1.85
CA ALA A 509 46.68 1.11 1.34
C ALA A 509 47.42 0.32 2.42
N ASP A 510 47.13 0.58 3.70
CA ASP A 510 47.52 -0.24 4.85
C ASP A 510 46.50 -1.37 5.01
N LEU A 511 46.76 -2.47 4.33
CA LEU A 511 45.88 -3.63 4.24
C LEU A 511 46.01 -4.55 5.46
N GLU A 512 47.11 -4.47 6.23
CA GLU A 512 47.25 -5.21 7.49
C GLU A 512 46.79 -4.42 8.74
N GLU A 513 46.39 -3.16 8.58
CA GLU A 513 45.95 -2.24 9.65
C GLU A 513 47.00 -2.08 10.76
N ASP A 514 48.29 -1.99 10.40
CA ASP A 514 49.41 -1.86 11.35
C ASP A 514 50.01 -0.43 11.43
N ASP A 515 49.33 0.53 10.79
CA ASP A 515 49.70 1.92 10.58
C ASP A 515 50.95 2.12 9.69
N PHE A 516 51.47 1.08 9.01
CA PHE A 516 52.69 1.16 8.21
C PHE A 516 52.63 0.40 6.88
N ILE A 517 52.60 1.15 5.77
CA ILE A 517 52.45 0.55 4.44
C ILE A 517 53.78 -0.04 3.96
N ASP A 518 53.90 -1.36 3.89
CA ASP A 518 55.10 -2.05 3.47
C ASP A 518 54.88 -3.31 2.61
N TYR A 519 55.85 -4.23 2.65
CA TYR A 519 55.83 -5.43 1.84
C TYR A 519 54.77 -6.43 2.29
N GLN A 520 54.26 -6.32 3.51
CA GLN A 520 53.19 -7.18 4.01
C GLN A 520 51.85 -6.79 3.37
N ASP A 521 51.54 -5.50 3.23
CA ASP A 521 50.39 -5.04 2.44
C ASP A 521 50.50 -5.45 0.98
N LEU A 522 51.70 -5.34 0.41
CA LEU A 522 51.94 -5.81 -0.96
C LEU A 522 51.68 -7.32 -1.11
N PHE A 523 51.90 -8.12 -0.06
CA PHE A 523 51.55 -9.54 -0.10
C PHE A 523 50.04 -9.75 -0.13
N VAL A 524 49.26 -9.01 0.68
CA VAL A 524 47.79 -9.06 0.66
C VAL A 524 47.24 -8.67 -0.72
N LEU A 525 47.76 -7.57 -1.30
CA LEU A 525 47.41 -7.15 -2.66
C LEU A 525 47.79 -8.20 -3.72
N ALA A 526 48.97 -8.84 -3.56
CA ALA A 526 49.44 -9.85 -4.50
C ALA A 526 48.64 -11.16 -4.43
N ASP A 527 48.13 -11.52 -3.25
CA ASP A 527 47.31 -12.72 -3.05
C ASP A 527 45.95 -12.62 -3.75
N ASN A 528 45.45 -11.40 -3.93
CA ASN A 528 44.21 -11.11 -4.65
C ASN A 528 44.46 -10.59 -6.08
N TRP A 529 45.69 -10.68 -6.60
CA TRP A 529 46.07 -10.01 -7.86
C TRP A 529 45.23 -10.44 -9.07
N LEU A 530 44.62 -9.47 -9.74
CA LEU A 530 43.67 -9.62 -10.85
C LEU A 530 42.40 -10.39 -10.50
N GLU A 531 42.14 -10.62 -9.22
CA GLU A 531 40.83 -11.06 -8.77
C GLU A 531 39.82 -9.93 -8.92
N CYS A 532 38.57 -10.34 -9.07
CA CYS A 532 37.44 -9.44 -9.30
C CYS A 532 36.22 -10.00 -8.60
N THR A 533 35.53 -9.17 -7.84
CA THR A 533 34.27 -9.53 -7.19
C THR A 533 33.06 -9.30 -8.08
N PHE A 534 33.09 -8.32 -8.99
CA PHE A 534 31.91 -8.02 -9.81
C PHE A 534 32.18 -7.29 -11.13
N ASP A 535 31.58 -7.81 -12.21
CA ASP A 535 31.48 -7.22 -13.56
C ASP A 535 32.80 -6.59 -14.08
N CYS A 536 33.77 -7.44 -14.42
CA CYS A 536 35.12 -7.06 -14.86
C CYS A 536 35.39 -7.33 -16.35
N GLU A 537 34.34 -7.44 -17.18
CA GLU A 537 34.48 -7.52 -18.64
C GLU A 537 34.77 -6.15 -19.29
#